data_AF-A0A1S1Y0H3-F1
#
_entry.id   AF-A0A1S1Y0H3-F1
#
_cell.length_a   1.000
_cell.length_b   1.000
_cell.length_c   1.000
_cell.angle_alpha   90.00
_cell.angle_beta   90.00
_cell.angle_gamma   90.00
#
_symmetry.space_group_name_H-M   'P 1'
#
loop_
_entity.id
_entity.type
_entity.pdbx_description
1 polymer ?
#
loop_
_entity_poly.entity_id
_entity_poly.type
_entity_poly.pdbx_seq_one_letter_code
_entity_poly.pdbx_strand_id
1 'polypeptide(L)'
;MYGPEATMLANLNILLAKVTHLAQMEPNSSDSEPMTNLIDIAPAFAFILDKGFVPGESEYKPQEFGNAVLVMTGTQFSLRFERDRGQVFIDVGNNIFGWYKLEYVLEFLDCINTQSQLGAPPEPRLLASLLQQLWEKVIALFSTPEEISQLQIFSKQKSTALLDKIFRRP
;
A
#
# COMPACT_ATOMS: atom_id res chain seq x y z
N MET A 1 -31.14 7.45 -7.97
CA MET A 1 -29.87 6.72 -8.21
C MET A 1 -28.85 7.77 -8.60
N TYR A 2 -27.78 7.94 -7.82
CA TYR A 2 -26.68 8.81 -8.20
C TYR A 2 -25.83 8.10 -9.27
N GLY A 3 -25.33 8.84 -10.26
CA GLY A 3 -24.47 8.30 -11.31
C GLY A 3 -23.08 7.92 -10.80
N PRO A 4 -22.30 7.12 -11.56
CA PRO A 4 -20.97 6.66 -11.18
C PRO A 4 -20.00 7.82 -10.83
N GLU A 5 -20.11 8.95 -11.51
CA GLU A 5 -19.32 10.16 -11.25
C GLU A 5 -19.57 10.74 -9.85
N ALA A 6 -20.83 10.75 -9.40
CA ALA A 6 -21.18 11.25 -8.07
C ALA A 6 -20.64 10.34 -6.96
N THR A 7 -20.60 9.03 -7.20
CA THR A 7 -20.01 8.05 -6.27
C THR A 7 -18.49 8.19 -6.19
N MET A 8 -17.81 8.38 -7.33
CA MET A 8 -16.37 8.61 -7.38
C MET A 8 -15.99 9.89 -6.61
N LEU A 9 -16.71 10.99 -6.84
CA LEU A 9 -16.48 12.25 -6.14
C LEU A 9 -16.71 12.13 -4.63
N ALA A 10 -17.75 11.38 -4.22
CA ALA A 10 -18.01 11.11 -2.81
C ALA A 10 -16.87 10.31 -2.16
N ASN A 11 -16.39 9.25 -2.82
CA ASN A 11 -15.28 8.43 -2.32
C ASN A 11 -13.97 9.22 -2.25
N LEU A 12 -13.70 10.08 -3.23
CA LEU A 12 -12.55 10.97 -3.21
C LEU A 12 -12.62 11.94 -2.02
N ASN A 13 -13.79 12.55 -1.77
CA ASN A 13 -13.98 13.44 -0.62
C ASN A 13 -13.80 12.70 0.71
N ILE A 14 -14.29 11.47 0.84
CA ILE A 14 -14.09 10.64 2.04
C ILE A 14 -12.61 10.31 2.23
N LEU A 15 -11.91 9.91 1.15
CA LEU A 15 -10.48 9.64 1.18
C LEU A 15 -9.70 10.88 1.65
N LEU A 16 -9.96 12.03 1.02
CA LEU A 16 -9.32 13.30 1.38
C LEU A 16 -9.59 13.67 2.84
N ALA A 17 -10.83 13.51 3.31
CA ALA A 17 -11.18 13.78 4.69
C ALA A 17 -10.43 12.87 5.68
N LYS A 18 -10.37 11.56 5.41
CA LYS A 18 -9.64 10.60 6.24
C LYS A 18 -8.14 10.91 6.29
N VAL A 19 -7.56 11.17 5.12
CA VAL A 19 -6.13 11.41 4.99
C VAL A 19 -5.74 12.76 5.61
N THR A 20 -6.59 13.79 5.47
CA THR A 20 -6.43 15.07 6.17
C THR A 20 -6.55 14.92 7.69
N HIS A 21 -7.53 14.13 8.15
CA HIS A 21 -7.72 13.87 9.57
C HIS A 21 -6.52 13.16 10.20
N LEU A 22 -5.97 12.14 9.53
CA LEU A 22 -4.75 11.46 9.97
C LEU A 22 -3.57 12.45 10.07
N ALA A 23 -3.40 13.33 9.09
CA ALA A 23 -2.32 14.33 9.11
C ALA A 23 -2.48 15.37 10.23
N GLN A 24 -3.71 15.76 10.59
CA GLN A 24 -3.95 16.72 11.68
C GLN A 24 -3.68 16.15 13.08
N MET A 25 -3.71 14.82 13.23
CA MET A 25 -3.40 14.14 14.49
C MET A 25 -1.89 14.00 14.72
N GLU A 26 -1.06 14.38 13.74
CA GLU A 26 0.39 14.36 13.86
C GLU A 26 0.87 15.56 14.69
N PRO A 27 1.76 15.35 15.68
CA PRO A 27 2.40 16.48 16.34
C PRO A 27 3.24 17.25 15.31
N ASN A 28 3.13 18.58 15.30
CA ASN A 28 3.99 19.47 14.51
C ASN A 28 5.45 19.26 14.93
N SER A 29 6.12 18.29 14.30
CA SER A 29 7.55 18.05 14.46
C SER A 29 8.28 19.19 13.76
N SER A 30 9.00 19.97 14.55
CA SER A 30 9.85 21.09 14.10
C SER A 30 11.14 20.62 13.40
N ASP A 31 11.28 19.33 13.09
CA ASP A 31 12.52 18.78 12.53
C ASP A 31 12.46 18.63 11.00
N SER A 32 13.51 19.14 10.38
CA SER A 32 13.72 19.47 8.98
C SER A 32 13.90 18.30 8.00
N GLU A 33 13.28 17.15 8.24
CA GLU A 33 13.28 16.04 7.27
C GLU A 33 11.94 15.99 6.50
N PRO A 34 11.96 15.83 5.16
CA PRO A 34 10.74 15.68 4.38
C PRO A 34 10.08 14.35 4.73
N MET A 35 9.13 14.38 5.66
CA MET A 35 8.28 13.23 5.97
C MET A 35 7.29 13.01 4.82
N THR A 36 7.22 11.77 4.30
CA THR A 36 6.19 11.42 3.31
C THR A 36 4.87 11.21 4.05
N ASN A 37 3.88 12.06 3.81
CA ASN A 37 2.55 11.92 4.38
C ASN A 37 1.66 11.05 3.48
N LEU A 38 0.63 10.41 4.07
CA LEU A 38 -0.41 9.73 3.29
C LEU A 38 -1.10 10.68 2.30
N ILE A 39 -1.21 11.98 2.64
CA ILE A 39 -1.72 13.02 1.73
C ILE A 39 -0.91 13.07 0.44
N ASP A 40 0.42 12.95 0.54
CA ASP A 40 1.32 13.18 -0.61
C ASP A 40 1.26 12.05 -1.63
N ILE A 41 0.89 10.84 -1.19
CA ILE A 41 0.80 9.66 -2.04
C ILE A 41 -0.62 9.38 -2.52
N ALA A 42 -1.66 9.92 -1.86
CA ALA A 42 -3.05 9.68 -2.21
C ALA A 42 -3.37 9.99 -3.70
N PRO A 43 -2.83 11.07 -4.32
CA PRO A 43 -3.05 11.33 -5.74
C PRO A 43 -2.53 10.22 -6.66
N ALA A 44 -1.41 9.57 -6.31
CA ALA A 44 -0.82 8.51 -7.12
C ALA A 44 -1.72 7.26 -7.17
N PHE A 45 -2.43 6.99 -6.07
CA PHE A 45 -3.35 5.86 -5.95
C PHE A 45 -4.79 6.19 -6.31
N ALA A 46 -5.12 7.43 -6.71
CA ALA A 46 -6.50 7.84 -6.97
C ALA A 46 -7.23 6.95 -8.00
N PHE A 47 -6.49 6.35 -8.95
CA PHE A 47 -7.05 5.45 -9.97
C PHE A 47 -7.78 4.24 -9.38
N ILE A 48 -7.47 3.80 -8.15
CA ILE A 48 -8.13 2.65 -7.52
C ILE A 48 -9.61 2.94 -7.24
N LEU A 49 -9.98 4.22 -7.08
CA LEU A 49 -11.38 4.64 -6.90
C LEU A 49 -12.20 4.31 -8.15
N ASP A 50 -11.64 4.52 -9.34
CA ASP A 50 -12.25 4.14 -10.62
C ASP A 50 -12.36 2.62 -10.77
N LYS A 51 -11.54 1.87 -10.04
CA LYS A 51 -11.59 0.41 -9.95
C LYS A 51 -12.54 -0.11 -8.87
N GLY A 52 -13.32 0.78 -8.24
CA GLY A 52 -14.35 0.42 -7.27
C GLY A 52 -13.83 0.23 -5.85
N PHE A 53 -12.62 0.69 -5.54
CA PHE A 53 -12.13 0.70 -4.16
C PHE A 53 -12.86 1.75 -3.34
N VAL A 54 -13.18 1.41 -2.10
CA VAL A 54 -13.80 2.30 -1.13
C VAL A 54 -12.87 2.53 0.07
N PRO A 55 -12.82 3.74 0.63
CA PRO A 55 -12.11 3.97 1.88
C PRO A 55 -12.72 3.14 3.02
N GLY A 56 -11.92 2.25 3.60
CA GLY A 56 -12.29 1.38 4.72
C GLY A 56 -11.83 1.95 6.06
N GLU A 57 -11.35 1.06 6.92
CA GLU A 57 -10.83 1.41 8.24
C GLU A 57 -9.62 2.36 8.15
N SER A 58 -9.56 3.29 9.09
CA SER A 58 -8.44 4.20 9.26
C SER A 58 -8.15 4.33 10.74
N GLU A 59 -6.91 4.11 11.14
CA GLU A 59 -6.49 4.10 12.54
C GLU A 59 -5.24 4.97 12.71
N TYR A 60 -5.23 5.80 13.75
CA TYR A 60 -4.04 6.51 14.19
C TYR A 60 -3.66 6.00 15.58
N LYS A 61 -2.41 5.57 15.73
CA LYS A 61 -1.90 4.98 16.96
C LYS A 61 -0.77 5.84 17.54
N PRO A 62 -1.09 6.86 18.35
CA PRO A 62 -0.07 7.76 18.90
C PRO A 62 0.92 7.04 19.82
N GLN A 63 0.52 5.93 20.44
CA GLN A 63 1.40 5.11 21.30
C GLN A 63 2.40 4.27 20.52
N GLU A 64 2.17 4.06 19.21
CA GLU A 64 3.06 3.36 18.29
C GLU A 64 3.83 4.40 17.46
N PHE A 65 4.47 5.39 18.11
CA PHE A 65 5.30 6.41 17.45
C PHE A 65 4.59 7.23 16.35
N GLY A 66 3.27 7.42 16.45
CA GLY A 66 2.51 8.20 15.48
C GLY A 66 2.25 7.45 14.17
N ASN A 67 2.13 6.13 14.25
CA ASN A 67 1.75 5.28 13.13
C ASN A 67 0.31 5.59 12.67
N ALA A 68 0.12 5.62 11.36
CA ALA A 68 -1.17 5.86 10.73
C ALA A 68 -1.44 4.76 9.70
N VAL A 69 -2.64 4.20 9.73
CA VAL A 69 -3.07 3.17 8.78
C VAL A 69 -4.32 3.64 8.07
N LEU A 70 -4.33 3.48 6.75
CA LEU A 70 -5.50 3.65 5.90
C LEU A 70 -5.70 2.37 5.06
N VAL A 71 -6.89 1.80 5.11
CA VAL A 71 -7.26 0.66 4.26
C VAL A 71 -8.21 1.12 3.17
N MET A 72 -7.91 0.74 1.93
CA MET A 72 -8.77 0.90 0.76
C MET A 72 -9.25 -0.49 0.34
N THR A 73 -10.55 -0.75 0.38
CA THR A 73 -11.13 -2.08 0.16
C THR A 73 -11.70 -2.18 -1.25
N GLY A 74 -11.21 -3.15 -2.02
CA GLY A 74 -11.78 -3.57 -3.30
C GLY A 74 -12.53 -4.90 -3.18
N THR A 75 -13.07 -5.38 -4.31
CA THR A 75 -13.84 -6.63 -4.33
C THR A 75 -12.97 -7.87 -4.17
N GLN A 76 -11.77 -7.89 -4.76
CA GLN A 76 -10.87 -9.05 -4.81
C GLN A 76 -9.70 -8.92 -3.83
N PHE A 77 -9.23 -7.69 -3.63
CA PHE A 77 -8.17 -7.37 -2.69
C PHE A 77 -8.39 -5.98 -2.09
N SER A 78 -7.66 -5.71 -1.02
CA SER A 78 -7.55 -4.44 -0.34
C SER A 78 -6.12 -3.94 -0.41
N LEU A 79 -5.95 -2.62 -0.33
CA LEU A 79 -4.66 -1.97 -0.12
C LEU A 79 -4.61 -1.39 1.28
N ARG A 80 -3.49 -1.58 1.96
CA ARG A 80 -3.23 -0.98 3.28
C ARG A 80 -2.03 -0.06 3.16
N PHE A 81 -2.24 1.22 3.45
CA PHE A 81 -1.21 2.24 3.52
C PHE A 81 -0.86 2.44 4.97
N GLU A 82 0.36 2.11 5.35
CA GLU A 82 0.88 2.23 6.71
C GLU A 82 2.00 3.25 6.71
N ARG A 83 1.85 4.31 7.51
CA ARG A 83 2.93 5.25 7.79
C ARG A 83 3.60 4.84 9.09
N ASP A 84 4.91 4.59 9.03
CA ASP A 84 5.77 4.35 10.18
C ASP A 84 7.01 5.25 10.06
N ARG A 85 7.24 6.09 11.08
CA ARG A 85 8.40 7.02 11.20
C ARG A 85 8.72 7.82 9.91
N GLY A 86 7.69 8.39 9.29
CA GLY A 86 7.83 9.26 8.11
C GLY A 86 8.03 8.52 6.78
N GLN A 87 7.99 7.19 6.79
CA GLN A 87 7.96 6.35 5.61
C GLN A 87 6.56 5.75 5.43
N VAL A 88 6.14 5.59 4.18
CA VAL A 88 4.87 4.93 3.85
C VAL A 88 5.14 3.58 3.22
N PHE A 89 4.58 2.55 3.83
CA PHE A 89 4.54 1.18 3.36
C PHE A 89 3.17 0.90 2.77
N ILE A 90 3.15 0.11 1.70
CA ILE A 90 1.92 -0.24 1.00
C ILE A 90 1.86 -1.75 0.91
N ASP A 91 0.84 -2.30 1.54
CA ASP A 91 0.52 -3.72 1.48
C ASP A 91 -0.71 -3.96 0.63
N VAL A 92 -0.79 -5.16 0.08
CA VAL A 92 -1.92 -5.69 -0.66
C VAL A 92 -2.34 -7.01 -0.02
N GLY A 93 -3.63 -7.25 0.09
CA GLY A 93 -4.12 -8.43 0.78
C GLY A 93 -5.61 -8.60 0.69
N ASN A 94 -6.12 -9.68 1.26
CA ASN A 94 -7.53 -9.85 1.51
C ASN A 94 -7.76 -10.58 2.84
N ASN A 95 -9.01 -10.64 3.28
CA ASN A 95 -9.37 -11.22 4.57
C ASN A 95 -9.10 -12.74 4.67
N ILE A 96 -8.79 -13.40 3.55
CA ILE A 96 -8.59 -14.85 3.47
C ILE A 96 -7.10 -15.18 3.57
N PHE A 97 -6.26 -14.45 2.84
CA PHE A 97 -4.85 -14.80 2.63
C PHE A 97 -3.87 -13.90 3.40
N GLY A 98 -4.36 -12.82 4.02
CA GLY A 98 -3.54 -11.89 4.78
C GLY A 98 -2.90 -10.82 3.90
N TRP A 99 -1.90 -10.13 4.48
CA TRP A 99 -1.24 -8.96 3.90
C TRP A 99 0.15 -9.30 3.37
N TYR A 100 0.48 -8.76 2.20
CA TYR A 100 1.76 -8.88 1.54
C TYR A 100 2.25 -7.51 1.12
N LYS A 101 3.57 -7.26 1.18
CA LYS A 101 4.13 -6.02 0.66
C LYS A 101 3.82 -5.87 -0.82
N LEU A 102 3.30 -4.72 -1.23
CA LEU A 102 2.96 -4.46 -2.63
C LEU A 102 4.19 -4.62 -3.53
N GLU A 103 5.36 -4.19 -3.06
CA GLU A 103 6.63 -4.35 -3.78
C GLU A 103 6.95 -5.82 -4.13
N TYR A 104 6.65 -6.76 -3.23
CA TYR A 104 6.88 -8.19 -3.45
C TYR A 104 5.85 -8.79 -4.39
N VAL A 105 4.61 -8.33 -4.32
CA VAL A 105 3.56 -8.77 -5.25
C VAL A 105 3.88 -8.32 -6.67
N LEU A 106 4.30 -7.07 -6.85
CA LEU A 106 4.64 -6.54 -8.17
C LEU A 106 5.90 -7.23 -8.73
N GLU A 107 6.91 -7.47 -7.90
CA GLU A 107 8.11 -8.23 -8.32
C GLU A 107 7.78 -9.69 -8.67
N PHE A 108 6.86 -10.32 -7.93
CA PHE A 108 6.42 -11.69 -8.23
C PHE A 108 5.71 -11.78 -9.60
N LEU A 109 4.87 -10.79 -9.92
CA LEU A 109 4.10 -10.75 -11.17
C LEU A 109 4.91 -10.29 -12.39
N ASP A 110 6.01 -9.58 -12.15
CA ASP A 110 6.94 -9.13 -13.18
C ASP A 110 8.36 -9.01 -12.60
N CYS A 111 9.16 -10.05 -12.84
CA CYS A 111 10.51 -10.19 -12.29
C CYS A 111 11.52 -9.18 -12.85
N ILE A 112 11.14 -8.38 -13.85
CA ILE A 112 11.95 -7.26 -14.34
C ILE A 112 11.99 -6.15 -13.28
N ASN A 113 10.89 -5.95 -12.55
CA ASN A 113 10.73 -4.92 -11.52
C ASN A 113 11.35 -5.35 -10.20
N THR A 114 12.68 -5.28 -10.14
CA THR A 114 13.44 -5.59 -8.93
C THR A 114 13.33 -4.51 -7.86
N GLN A 115 13.49 -4.87 -6.59
CA GLN A 115 13.47 -3.94 -5.46
C GLN A 115 14.41 -2.73 -5.64
N SER A 116 15.56 -2.92 -6.31
CA SER A 116 16.50 -1.84 -6.66
C SER A 116 15.94 -0.78 -7.60
N GLN A 117 14.97 -1.13 -8.44
CA GLN A 117 14.31 -0.20 -9.36
C GLN A 117 13.14 0.54 -8.70
N LEU A 118 12.58 -0.04 -7.63
CA LEU A 118 11.49 0.58 -6.87
C LEU A 118 11.99 1.60 -5.85
N GLY A 119 13.24 1.49 -5.41
CA GLY A 119 13.84 2.35 -4.38
C GLY A 119 14.03 1.64 -3.04
N ALA A 120 14.77 2.29 -2.13
CA ALA A 120 14.98 1.81 -0.76
C ALA A 120 14.84 2.97 0.25
N PRO A 121 13.64 3.21 0.80
CA PRO A 121 12.40 2.43 0.63
C PRO A 121 11.76 2.59 -0.76
N PRO A 122 10.85 1.69 -1.17
CA PRO A 122 10.15 1.80 -2.44
C PRO A 122 9.38 3.11 -2.60
N GLU A 123 9.46 3.70 -3.79
CA GLU A 123 8.83 4.97 -4.12
C GLU A 123 7.34 4.74 -4.42
N PRO A 124 6.41 5.38 -3.67
CA PRO A 124 4.98 5.13 -3.78
C PRO A 124 4.38 5.39 -5.17
N ARG A 125 4.87 6.37 -5.93
CA ARG A 125 4.34 6.69 -7.27
C ARG A 125 4.73 5.62 -8.29
N LEU A 126 5.94 5.07 -8.20
CA LEU A 126 6.38 3.91 -8.99
C LEU A 126 5.53 2.69 -8.67
N LEU A 127 5.29 2.42 -7.37
CA LEU A 127 4.40 1.32 -6.95
C LEU A 127 2.98 1.51 -7.52
N ALA A 128 2.44 2.73 -7.47
CA ALA A 128 1.11 3.03 -8.02
C ALA A 128 1.05 2.81 -9.54
N SER A 129 2.05 3.31 -10.27
CA SER A 129 2.15 3.16 -11.73
C SER A 129 2.24 1.69 -12.12
N LEU A 130 3.07 0.90 -11.43
CA LEU A 130 3.22 -0.53 -11.71
C LEU A 130 1.97 -1.32 -11.33
N LEU A 131 1.33 -1.00 -10.20
CA LEU A 131 0.05 -1.60 -9.84
C LEU A 131 -1.02 -1.31 -10.90
N GLN A 132 -1.05 -0.10 -11.45
CA GLN A 132 -1.98 0.25 -12.53
C GLN A 132 -1.70 -0.57 -13.80
N GLN A 133 -0.43 -0.77 -14.15
CA GLN A 133 -0.02 -1.57 -15.32
C GLN A 133 -0.32 -3.07 -15.13
N LEU A 134 -0.11 -3.60 -13.93
CA LEU A 134 -0.27 -5.01 -13.60
C LEU A 134 -1.64 -5.33 -12.99
N TRP A 135 -2.60 -4.41 -13.07
CA TRP A 135 -3.88 -4.47 -12.37
C TRP A 135 -4.61 -5.82 -12.52
N GLU A 136 -4.81 -6.26 -13.76
CA GLU A 136 -5.53 -7.50 -14.06
C GLU A 136 -4.78 -8.74 -13.53
N LYS A 137 -3.45 -8.72 -13.53
CA LYS A 137 -2.63 -9.80 -12.96
C LYS A 137 -2.74 -9.84 -11.44
N VAL A 138 -2.78 -8.68 -10.78
CA VAL A 138 -3.00 -8.61 -9.32
C VAL A 138 -4.39 -9.15 -8.98
N ILE A 139 -5.43 -8.79 -9.75
CA ILE A 139 -6.77 -9.38 -9.57
C ILE A 139 -6.74 -10.90 -9.70
N ALA A 140 -6.10 -11.43 -10.75
CA ALA A 140 -6.02 -12.87 -10.98
C ALA A 140 -5.31 -13.58 -9.82
N LEU A 141 -4.17 -13.03 -9.38
CA LEU A 141 -3.38 -13.53 -8.25
C LEU A 141 -4.23 -13.71 -6.98
N PHE A 142 -5.06 -12.72 -6.64
CA PHE A 142 -5.92 -12.78 -5.46
C PHE A 142 -7.23 -13.55 -5.67
N SER A 143 -7.46 -14.10 -6.87
CA SER A 143 -8.64 -14.91 -7.20
C SER A 143 -8.41 -16.41 -7.01
N THR A 144 -7.15 -16.88 -6.96
CA THR A 144 -6.84 -18.32 -6.86
C THR A 144 -5.96 -18.67 -5.66
N PRO A 145 -6.31 -19.70 -4.86
CA PRO A 145 -5.48 -20.10 -3.71
C PRO A 145 -4.07 -20.60 -4.09
N GLU A 146 -3.90 -21.15 -5.29
CA GLU A 146 -2.64 -21.73 -5.73
C GLU A 146 -1.58 -20.66 -6.01
N GLU A 147 -1.95 -19.58 -6.72
CA GLU A 147 -1.03 -18.47 -6.99
C GLU A 147 -0.63 -17.74 -5.70
N ILE A 148 -1.56 -17.60 -4.75
CA ILE A 148 -1.28 -17.06 -3.41
C ILE A 148 -0.27 -17.92 -2.64
N SER A 149 -0.40 -19.25 -2.71
CA SER A 149 0.56 -20.15 -2.05
C SER A 149 1.99 -19.91 -2.58
N GLN A 150 2.12 -19.73 -3.90
CA GLN A 150 3.41 -19.40 -4.52
C GLN A 150 3.92 -18.02 -4.09
N LEU A 151 3.05 -17.00 -4.05
CA LEU A 151 3.39 -15.68 -3.53
C LEU A 151 3.88 -15.74 -2.07
N GLN A 152 3.24 -16.57 -1.23
CA GLN A 152 3.62 -16.72 0.18
C GLN A 152 5.02 -17.31 0.31
N ILE A 153 5.34 -18.33 -0.48
CA ILE A 153 6.69 -18.93 -0.53
C ILE A 153 7.71 -17.87 -0.96
N PHE A 154 7.42 -17.12 -2.03
CA PHE A 154 8.28 -16.05 -2.54
C PHE A 154 8.51 -14.95 -1.49
N SER A 155 7.45 -14.47 -0.85
CA SER A 155 7.50 -13.42 0.17
C SER A 155 8.31 -13.85 1.40
N LYS A 156 8.20 -15.14 1.77
CA LYS A 156 9.02 -15.73 2.84
C LYS A 156 10.49 -15.77 2.46
N GLN A 157 10.82 -16.22 1.24
CA GLN A 157 12.20 -16.24 0.75
C GLN A 157 12.82 -14.84 0.74
N LYS A 158 12.09 -13.83 0.28
CA LYS A 158 12.52 -12.42 0.29
C LYS A 158 12.82 -11.92 1.70
N SER A 159 11.93 -12.19 2.63
CA SER A 159 12.11 -11.82 4.04
C SER A 159 13.32 -12.51 4.65
N THR A 160 13.52 -13.81 4.40
CA THR A 160 14.70 -14.55 4.86
C THR A 160 15.99 -13.99 4.26
N ALA A 161 16.03 -13.70 2.97
CA ALA A 161 17.21 -13.12 2.32
C ALA A 161 17.58 -11.74 2.89
N LEU A 162 16.57 -10.93 3.23
CA LEU A 162 16.79 -9.63 3.87
C LEU A 162 17.36 -9.79 5.28
N LEU A 163 16.81 -10.70 6.08
CA LEU A 163 17.33 -10.99 7.42
C LEU A 163 18.77 -11.53 7.35
N ASP A 164 19.06 -12.45 6.42
CA ASP A 164 20.41 -12.95 6.20
C ASP A 164 21.37 -11.80 5.86
N LYS A 165 20.95 -10.83 5.04
CA LYS A 165 21.78 -9.66 4.72
C LYS A 165 22.05 -8.77 5.93
N ILE A 166 21.09 -8.65 6.85
CA ILE A 166 21.21 -7.82 8.07
C ILE A 166 22.09 -8.53 9.12
N PHE A 167 21.91 -9.85 9.28
CA PHE A 167 22.52 -10.61 10.37
C PHE A 167 23.79 -11.38 9.98
N ARG A 168 24.13 -11.48 8.69
CA ARG A 168 25.49 -11.86 8.28
C ARG A 168 26.44 -10.72 8.64
N ARG A 169 27.07 -10.86 9.81
CA ARG A 169 28.29 -10.11 10.15
C ARG A 169 29.37 -10.39 9.09
N PRO A 170 30.23 -9.41 8.77
CA PRO A 170 31.38 -9.63 7.90
C PRO A 170 32.33 -10.71 8.44
#